data_AF-A0A3S0RU81-F1
#
_entry.id   AF-A0A3S0RU81-F1
#
_cell.length_a   1.000
_cell.length_b   1.000
_cell.length_c   1.000
_cell.angle_alpha   90.00
_cell.angle_beta   90.00
_cell.angle_gamma   90.00
#
_symmetry.space_group_name_H-M   'P 1'
#
loop_
_entity.id
_entity.type
_entity.pdbx_description
1 polymer ?
#
loop_
_entity_poly.entity_id
_entity_poly.type
_entity_poly.pdbx_seq_one_letter_code
_entity_poly.pdbx_strand_id
1 'polypeptide(L)' 'MTPDPFQPAKLGPITLRNRVIKAATFEAATPDALVTDDLIRYHRLPAAGG' A
#
# COMPACT_ATOMS: atom_id res chain seq x y z
N MET A 1 -10.14 -19.84 -15.94
CA MET A 1 -10.84 -18.67 -15.37
C MET A 1 -9.82 -17.58 -15.09
N THR A 2 -10.12 -16.34 -15.45
CA THR A 2 -9.27 -15.19 -15.14
C THR A 2 -9.53 -14.73 -13.70
N PRO A 3 -8.50 -14.52 -12.86
CA PRO A 3 -8.67 -13.94 -11.53
C PRO A 3 -9.34 -12.56 -11.57
N ASP A 4 -10.37 -12.34 -10.76
CA ASP A 4 -10.94 -11.01 -10.56
C ASP A 4 -10.02 -10.20 -9.61
N PRO A 5 -9.43 -9.07 -10.06
CA PRO A 5 -8.51 -8.28 -9.26
C PRO A 5 -9.17 -7.59 -8.06
N PHE A 6 -10.50 -7.44 -8.03
CA PHE A 6 -11.22 -6.77 -6.95
C PHE A 6 -11.79 -7.74 -5.91
N GLN A 7 -11.72 -9.05 -6.14
CA GLN A 7 -12.14 -10.03 -5.14
C GLN A 7 -11.13 -10.13 -3.99
N PRO A 8 -11.60 -10.39 -2.76
CA PRO A 8 -10.74 -10.68 -1.62
C PRO A 8 -9.74 -11.81 -1.90
N ALA A 9 -8.60 -11.75 -1.21
CA ALA A 9 -7.56 -12.77 -1.29
C ALA A 9 -6.91 -13.00 0.07
N LYS A 10 -6.39 -14.20 0.30
CA LYS A 10 -5.53 -14.51 1.45
C LYS A 10 -4.08 -14.23 1.09
N LEU A 11 -3.38 -13.52 1.97
CA LEU A 11 -1.93 -13.36 1.93
C LEU A 11 -1.37 -13.83 3.28
N GLY A 12 -0.94 -15.08 3.34
CA GLY A 12 -0.58 -15.72 4.62
C GLY A 12 -1.76 -15.65 5.62
N PRO A 13 -1.57 -15.11 6.84
CA PRO A 13 -2.62 -15.05 7.86
C PRO A 13 -3.66 -13.94 7.63
N ILE A 14 -3.43 -12.98 6.74
CA ILE A 14 -4.32 -11.82 6.55
C ILE A 14 -5.25 -11.99 5.33
N THR A 15 -6.43 -11.36 5.41
CA THR A 15 -7.35 -11.20 4.27
C THR A 15 -7.18 -9.81 3.67
N LEU A 16 -6.87 -9.73 2.39
CA LEU A 16 -6.89 -8.50 1.59
C LEU A 16 -8.29 -8.27 1.02
N ARG A 17 -8.71 -7.01 0.93
CA ARG A 17 -10.00 -6.62 0.33
C ARG A 17 -10.04 -6.83 -1.19
N ASN A 18 -8.89 -6.74 -1.84
CA ASN A 18 -8.69 -6.88 -3.29
C ASN A 18 -7.27 -7.42 -3.53
N ARG A 19 -6.89 -7.56 -4.80
CA ARG A 19 -5.60 -8.11 -5.24
C ARG A 19 -4.65 -7.02 -5.73
N VAL A 20 -4.88 -5.77 -5.31
CA VAL A 20 -4.03 -4.61 -5.66
C VAL A 20 -3.00 -4.40 -4.57
N ILE A 21 -1.71 -4.40 -4.94
CA ILE A 21 -0.59 -4.16 -4.02
C ILE A 21 0.13 -2.89 -4.44
N LYS A 22 0.29 -1.93 -3.52
CA LYS A 22 1.22 -0.82 -3.72
C LYS A 22 2.65 -1.34 -3.52
N ALA A 23 3.42 -1.40 -4.60
CA ALA A 23 4.84 -1.74 -4.53
C ALA A 23 5.64 -0.65 -3.79
N ALA A 24 6.75 -1.05 -3.18
CA ALA A 24 7.72 -0.13 -2.59
C ALA A 24 8.29 0.79 -3.67
N THR A 25 8.38 2.09 -3.37
CA THR A 25 8.95 3.13 -4.23
C THR A 25 9.92 3.98 -3.40
N PHE A 26 10.65 4.91 -4.03
CA PHE A 26 11.39 5.94 -3.31
C PHE A 26 10.67 7.28 -3.46
N GLU A 27 10.25 7.85 -2.34
CA GLU A 27 9.35 9.00 -2.28
C GLU A 27 10.07 10.31 -2.00
N ALA A 28 11.38 10.26 -1.74
CA ALA A 28 12.18 11.41 -1.30
C ALA A 28 11.61 12.14 -0.06
N ALA A 29 10.92 11.42 0.82
CA ALA A 29 10.23 11.98 2.00
C ALA A 29 10.89 11.62 3.35
N THR A 30 12.14 11.17 3.33
CA THR A 30 12.91 10.77 4.53
C THR A 30 14.23 11.55 4.66
N PRO A 31 14.18 12.88 4.93
CA PRO A 31 15.37 13.63 5.31
C PRO A 31 16.04 12.99 6.52
N ASP A 32 17.37 13.01 6.56
CA ASP A 32 18.19 12.38 7.59
C ASP A 32 17.91 10.88 7.81
N ALA A 33 17.33 10.21 6.80
CA ALA A 33 16.87 8.82 6.86
C ALA A 33 15.81 8.57 7.96
N LEU A 34 15.08 9.60 8.36
CA LEU A 34 14.03 9.52 9.38
C LEU A 34 12.63 9.52 8.75
N VAL A 35 11.68 8.91 9.46
CA VAL A 35 10.25 9.01 9.13
C VAL A 35 9.77 10.43 9.39
N THR A 36 8.96 10.95 8.49
CA THR A 36 8.37 12.30 8.60
C THR A 36 6.86 12.27 8.44
N ASP A 37 6.20 13.37 8.82
CA ASP A 37 4.77 13.59 8.57
C ASP A 37 4.44 13.55 7.07
N ASP A 38 5.36 13.96 6.21
CA ASP A 38 5.18 13.89 4.76
C ASP A 38 5.20 12.45 4.25
N LEU A 39 6.10 11.60 4.76
CA LEU A 39 6.08 10.17 4.43
C LEU A 39 4.79 9.50 4.93
N ILE A 40 4.35 9.84 6.14
CA ILE A 40 3.08 9.33 6.69
C ILE A 40 1.91 9.78 5.81
N ARG A 41 1.82 11.06 5.47
CA ARG A 41 0.79 11.62 4.61
C ARG A 41 0.81 10.94 3.24
N TYR A 42 1.99 10.74 2.66
CA TYR A 42 2.15 10.04 1.39
C TYR A 42 1.55 8.63 1.44
N HIS A 43 1.81 7.84 2.48
CA HIS A 43 1.24 6.49 2.60
C HIS A 43 -0.26 6.47 2.93
N ARG A 44 -0.79 7.49 3.61
CA ARG A 44 -2.23 7.59 3.91
C ARG A 44 -3.08 7.80 2.66
N LEU A 45 -2.59 8.54 1.67
CA LEU A 45 -3.31 8.82 0.42
C LEU A 45 -3.66 7.55 -0.38
N PRO A 46 -2.73 6.66 -0.76
CA PRO A 46 -3.06 5.42 -1.45
C PRO A 46 -3.84 4.44 -0.57
N ALA A 47 -3.61 4.44 0.76
CA ALA A 47 -4.39 3.60 1.67
C ALA A 47 -5.88 3.99 1.67
N ALA A 48 -6.19 5.28 1.61
CA ALA A 48 -7.56 5.79 1.51
C ALA A 48 -8.21 5.49 0.14
N GLY A 49 -7.41 5.30 -0.91
CA GLY A 49 -7.88 5.03 -2.27
C GLY A 49 -8.49 3.65 -2.50
N GLY A 50 -8.20 2.68 -1.63
CA GLY A 50 -8.70 1.31 -1.81
C GLY A 50 -7.86 0.48 -2.78
#